data_AF-A0A8C5W7P4-F1
#
_entry.id   AF-A0A8C5W7P4-F1
#
_cell.length_a   1.000
_cell.length_b   1.000
_cell.length_c   1.000
_cell.angle_alpha   90.00
_cell.angle_beta   90.00
_cell.angle_gamma   90.00
#
_symmetry.space_group_name_H-M   'P 1'
#
loop_
_entity.id
_entity.type
_entity.pdbx_description
1 polymer ?
#
loop_
_entity_poly.entity_id
_entity_poly.type
_entity_poly.pdbx_seq_one_letter_code
_entity_poly.pdbx_strand_id
1 'polypeptide(L)'
;MEPAELAGGGDPPEPGGRPGLGLRGFVPQKEIVYNKLLPYAERLDAESDLQLAQIKSNLGRAVQLQELWPGGLFWTRKLSTYIRLYGRKFSKEDHVLFIKLLYELVSIPKLEISMMQGFARLLINLLKKKELLSRDDLELPWRPLYDMVERILYSKTEHLGLNWFPNSVENVLKTLVKSCRPYFPADATAEMLEEWRPLMCPFDVTMQKAITYFEIFLPTSLPPELHHKGFKLWFDELIGLWVSVQNLPQWEGQLVNLFARLATDNIGYIDWDPYVPKIFTRILRSLNLPVGSSQVLVPRFLTNAYDIGHAVIWITAMMGGPSKLVQKHLAGLFNSITSFYHPSNNGRWLNKLMKLLQRLPNSVVRRLHRERYKKPSWLTPVPDSHKLTDQDVTDFVQCIIQPVLLAMFSKTGSLEAAQALQNLALMRPELVIPPVLERTYPALETLTEPHQLTATLSCVIGVARSLVSGGRWFPEGPTHMLPLLMRALPGVDPNDFSKCMITFQFIATFSTLVPLVDCSSVLQERNDLTEVERELCSATAEFEDFVLQFMDRWLFRRFLIFLFHIYLKQE
;
A
#
# COMPACT_ATOMS: atom_id res chain seq x y z
N MET A 1 44.35 -21.10 -70.91
CA MET A 1 45.22 -21.95 -70.09
C MET A 1 44.46 -22.27 -68.82
N GLU A 2 43.93 -23.48 -68.72
CA GLU A 2 43.56 -24.15 -67.44
C GLU A 2 44.82 -24.46 -66.59
N PRO A 3 44.73 -24.95 -65.32
CA PRO A 3 43.57 -25.47 -64.54
C PRO A 3 43.39 -24.77 -63.15
N ALA A 4 42.21 -24.71 -62.53
CA ALA A 4 41.46 -25.71 -61.74
C ALA A 4 42.15 -26.24 -60.47
N GLU A 5 41.60 -25.91 -59.28
CA GLU A 5 41.47 -26.86 -58.16
C GLU A 5 40.36 -26.42 -57.17
N LEU A 6 39.62 -27.42 -56.72
CA LEU A 6 38.37 -27.39 -55.95
C LEU A 6 38.63 -27.76 -54.48
N ALA A 7 37.62 -27.43 -53.66
CA ALA A 7 37.18 -28.11 -52.43
C ALA A 7 37.65 -27.57 -51.07
N GLY A 8 36.65 -27.27 -50.23
CA GLY A 8 36.77 -26.97 -48.82
C GLY A 8 35.51 -26.32 -48.26
N GLY A 9 34.42 -27.09 -48.17
CA GLY A 9 33.19 -26.64 -47.52
C GLY A 9 33.38 -26.44 -46.01
N GLY A 10 32.77 -25.38 -45.48
CA GLY A 10 32.62 -25.13 -44.05
C GLY A 10 31.24 -24.54 -43.80
N ASP A 11 30.45 -25.24 -42.98
CA ASP A 11 29.09 -24.90 -42.58
C ASP A 11 28.96 -23.48 -41.99
N PRO A 12 27.79 -22.82 -42.11
CA PRO A 12 27.52 -21.57 -41.41
C PRO A 12 27.47 -21.79 -39.89
N PRO A 13 28.00 -20.86 -39.07
CA PRO A 13 28.05 -21.06 -37.63
C PRO A 13 26.65 -21.01 -37.01
N GLU A 14 26.36 -21.96 -36.13
CA GLU A 14 25.13 -22.05 -35.33
C GLU A 14 24.88 -20.77 -34.50
N PRO A 15 23.62 -20.32 -34.37
CA PRO A 15 23.26 -19.19 -33.51
C PRO A 15 23.10 -19.67 -32.06
N GLY A 16 24.23 -19.95 -31.40
CA GLY A 16 24.25 -20.49 -30.03
C GLY A 16 25.07 -19.69 -29.03
N GLY A 17 25.66 -18.56 -29.42
CA GLY A 17 26.48 -17.72 -28.53
C GLY A 17 25.64 -16.65 -27.84
N ARG A 18 25.39 -16.77 -26.53
CA ARG A 18 24.97 -15.63 -25.71
C ARG A 18 25.95 -14.48 -25.94
N PRO A 19 25.50 -13.31 -26.43
CA PRO A 19 26.36 -12.13 -26.45
C PRO A 19 26.72 -11.81 -25.01
N GLY A 20 28.02 -11.80 -24.71
CA GLY A 20 28.52 -11.39 -23.40
C GLY A 20 27.93 -10.03 -23.02
N LEU A 21 27.58 -9.88 -21.75
CA LEU A 21 27.27 -8.61 -21.11
C LEU A 21 28.37 -7.60 -21.46
N GLY A 22 28.15 -6.80 -22.49
CA GLY A 22 28.99 -5.65 -22.78
C GLY A 22 29.05 -4.78 -21.53
N LEU A 23 30.27 -4.50 -21.06
CA LEU A 23 30.54 -3.61 -19.94
C LEU A 23 29.86 -2.25 -20.20
N ARG A 24 28.66 -2.07 -19.63
CA ARG A 24 28.00 -0.75 -19.64
C ARG A 24 28.87 0.22 -18.85
N GLY A 25 28.99 1.46 -19.34
CA GLY A 25 29.75 2.53 -18.67
C GLY A 25 29.16 3.02 -17.35
N PHE A 26 28.01 2.49 -16.90
CA PHE A 26 27.41 2.81 -15.61
C PHE A 26 26.53 1.66 -15.08
N VAL A 27 26.27 1.68 -13.76
CA VAL A 27 25.40 0.71 -13.08
C VAL A 27 24.00 1.29 -12.86
N PRO A 28 22.92 0.69 -13.42
CA PRO A 28 21.53 1.07 -13.14
C PRO A 28 21.12 0.79 -11.69
N GLN A 29 20.31 1.66 -11.07
CA GLN A 29 19.89 1.50 -9.66
C GLN A 29 18.62 0.65 -9.47
N LYS A 30 17.63 0.79 -10.36
CA LYS A 30 16.34 0.07 -10.26
C LYS A 30 15.55 0.15 -11.56
N GLU A 31 15.88 -0.72 -12.49
CA GLU A 31 15.16 -0.86 -13.76
C GLU A 31 13.74 -1.41 -13.56
N ILE A 32 12.87 -1.18 -14.54
CA ILE A 32 11.58 -1.86 -14.61
C ILE A 32 11.81 -3.28 -15.13
N VAL A 33 11.49 -4.28 -14.30
CA VAL A 33 11.72 -5.71 -14.59
C VAL A 33 11.07 -6.14 -15.90
N TYR A 34 9.86 -5.61 -16.18
CA TYR A 34 9.07 -5.98 -17.36
C TYR A 34 9.72 -5.63 -18.69
N ASN A 35 10.65 -4.67 -18.74
CA ASN A 35 11.32 -4.29 -19.98
C ASN A 35 12.20 -5.41 -20.52
N LYS A 36 12.75 -6.25 -19.64
CA LYS A 36 13.56 -7.42 -20.01
C LYS A 36 12.72 -8.58 -20.55
N LEU A 37 11.39 -8.53 -20.39
CA LEU A 37 10.47 -9.55 -20.89
C LEU A 37 9.89 -9.21 -22.28
N LEU A 38 10.27 -8.07 -22.85
CA LEU A 38 9.78 -7.64 -24.17
C LEU A 38 10.53 -8.37 -25.29
N PRO A 39 9.89 -8.69 -26.43
CA PRO A 39 10.54 -9.36 -27.56
C PRO A 39 11.74 -8.60 -28.14
N TYR A 40 11.78 -7.28 -27.92
CA TYR A 40 12.82 -6.37 -28.39
C TYR A 40 13.70 -5.82 -27.25
N ALA A 41 13.80 -6.55 -26.12
CA ALA A 41 14.55 -6.12 -24.94
C ALA A 41 16.01 -5.72 -25.24
N GLU A 42 16.66 -6.42 -26.19
CA GLU A 42 18.03 -6.13 -26.62
C GLU A 42 18.19 -4.71 -27.21
N ARG A 43 17.15 -4.17 -27.85
CA ARG A 43 17.18 -2.81 -28.43
C ARG A 43 17.02 -1.71 -27.40
N LEU A 44 16.38 -2.03 -26.26
CA LEU A 44 16.03 -1.04 -25.24
C LEU A 44 17.26 -0.48 -24.51
N ASP A 45 18.37 -1.22 -24.51
CA ASP A 45 19.60 -0.76 -23.87
C ASP A 45 20.18 0.44 -24.61
N ALA A 46 20.47 0.29 -25.91
CA ALA A 46 20.96 1.38 -26.75
C ALA A 46 19.98 2.57 -26.82
N GLU A 47 18.67 2.31 -26.92
CA GLU A 47 17.65 3.36 -26.96
C GLU A 47 17.64 4.18 -25.67
N SER A 48 17.63 3.51 -24.51
CA SER A 48 17.57 4.20 -23.22
C SER A 48 18.83 5.01 -22.93
N ASP A 49 20.01 4.51 -23.32
CA ASP A 49 21.28 5.19 -23.08
C ASP A 49 21.37 6.48 -23.92
N LEU A 50 20.94 6.43 -25.18
CA LEU A 50 20.83 7.60 -26.06
C LEU A 50 19.83 8.63 -25.49
N GLN A 51 18.64 8.17 -25.08
CA GLN A 51 17.60 9.03 -24.53
C GLN A 51 18.07 9.71 -23.23
N LEU A 52 18.79 8.99 -22.37
CA LEU A 52 19.36 9.53 -21.14
C LEU A 52 20.44 10.58 -21.44
N ALA A 53 21.33 10.32 -22.40
CA ALA A 53 22.37 11.27 -22.81
C ALA A 53 21.76 12.58 -23.34
N GLN A 54 20.70 12.49 -24.16
CA GLN A 54 19.96 13.66 -24.64
C GLN A 54 19.31 14.44 -23.49
N ILE A 55 18.69 13.74 -22.54
CA ILE A 55 18.08 14.37 -21.36
C ILE A 55 19.15 15.13 -20.55
N LYS A 56 20.28 14.50 -20.24
CA LYS A 56 21.37 15.15 -19.49
C LYS A 56 21.89 16.39 -20.21
N SER A 57 22.26 16.24 -21.49
CA SER A 57 22.82 17.32 -22.30
C SER A 57 21.86 18.50 -22.39
N ASN A 58 20.61 18.26 -22.75
CA ASN A 58 19.69 19.34 -23.06
C ASN A 58 19.01 19.92 -21.82
N LEU A 59 18.82 19.14 -20.74
CA LEU A 59 18.39 19.70 -19.46
C LEU A 59 19.48 20.60 -18.88
N GLY A 60 20.74 20.17 -18.90
CA GLY A 60 21.87 20.99 -18.46
C GLY A 60 21.99 22.28 -19.29
N ARG A 61 21.90 22.19 -20.62
CA ARG A 61 21.92 23.37 -21.51
C ARG A 61 20.74 24.31 -21.25
N ALA A 62 19.53 23.79 -21.12
CA ALA A 62 18.34 24.63 -20.89
C ALA A 62 18.46 25.41 -19.57
N VAL A 63 18.97 24.78 -18.51
CA VAL A 63 19.20 25.47 -17.22
C VAL A 63 20.32 26.49 -17.33
N GLN A 64 21.43 26.13 -17.99
CA GLN A 64 22.56 27.05 -18.19
C GLN A 64 22.18 28.30 -19.01
N LEU A 65 21.32 28.13 -20.02
CA LEU A 65 20.79 29.21 -20.85
C LEU A 65 19.61 29.96 -20.19
N GLN A 66 19.22 29.57 -18.97
CA GLN A 66 18.04 30.10 -18.26
C GLN A 66 16.72 29.95 -19.05
N GLU A 67 16.67 29.02 -19.99
CA GLU A 67 15.50 28.71 -20.80
C GLU A 67 14.57 27.74 -20.03
N LEU A 68 13.94 28.24 -18.97
CA LEU A 68 12.99 27.46 -18.15
C LEU A 68 11.76 27.02 -18.98
N TRP A 69 11.34 27.87 -19.91
CA TRP A 69 10.31 27.60 -20.90
C TRP A 69 10.78 28.00 -22.31
N PRO A 70 10.60 27.13 -23.33
CA PRO A 70 10.05 25.77 -23.26
C PRO A 70 11.05 24.69 -22.80
N GLY A 71 12.35 24.92 -22.94
CA GLY A 71 13.40 23.90 -22.79
C GLY A 71 13.41 23.16 -21.46
N GLY A 72 13.55 23.86 -20.34
CA GLY A 72 13.67 23.25 -19.01
C GLY A 72 12.49 22.36 -18.64
N LEU A 73 11.26 22.85 -18.88
CA LEU A 73 10.05 22.08 -18.61
C LEU A 73 9.87 20.90 -19.58
N PHE A 74 10.27 21.05 -20.85
CA PHE A 74 10.23 19.97 -21.83
C PHE A 74 11.12 18.79 -21.43
N TRP A 75 12.39 19.05 -21.10
CA TRP A 75 13.34 18.01 -20.72
C TRP A 75 13.04 17.40 -19.34
N THR A 76 12.46 18.18 -18.43
CA THR A 76 11.87 17.68 -17.18
C THR A 76 10.75 16.67 -17.46
N ARG A 77 9.81 17.00 -18.36
CA ARG A 77 8.74 16.06 -18.76
C ARG A 77 9.31 14.82 -19.44
N LYS A 78 10.30 14.97 -20.33
CA LYS A 78 11.00 13.82 -20.94
C LYS A 78 11.69 12.92 -19.92
N LEU A 79 12.31 13.48 -18.88
CA LEU A 79 12.89 12.69 -17.78
C LEU A 79 11.82 11.96 -16.96
N SER A 80 10.67 12.59 -16.72
CA SER A 80 9.52 11.93 -16.08
C SER A 80 9.04 10.73 -16.90
N THR A 81 8.91 10.89 -18.23
CA THR A 81 8.55 9.81 -19.15
C THR A 81 9.63 8.74 -19.21
N TYR A 82 10.91 9.11 -19.23
CA TYR A 82 12.04 8.16 -19.17
C TYR A 82 11.94 7.28 -17.94
N ILE A 83 11.70 7.88 -16.78
CA ILE A 83 11.48 7.15 -15.53
C ILE A 83 10.26 6.22 -15.60
N ARG A 84 9.18 6.67 -16.24
CA ARG A 84 7.95 5.89 -16.39
C ARG A 84 8.15 4.66 -17.27
N LEU A 85 8.96 4.77 -18.33
CA LEU A 85 9.24 3.70 -19.28
C LEU A 85 10.37 2.77 -18.82
N TYR A 86 11.48 3.33 -18.33
CA TYR A 86 12.72 2.58 -18.09
C TYR A 86 13.05 2.37 -16.60
N GLY A 87 12.34 3.04 -15.68
CA GLY A 87 12.68 3.02 -14.26
C GLY A 87 13.84 3.95 -13.92
N ARG A 88 14.71 3.57 -12.98
CA ARG A 88 15.94 4.32 -12.64
C ARG A 88 17.13 3.70 -13.34
N LYS A 89 17.13 3.80 -14.67
CA LYS A 89 18.21 3.34 -15.54
C LYS A 89 19.22 4.45 -15.78
N PHE A 90 19.87 4.88 -14.71
CA PHE A 90 20.97 5.85 -14.65
C PHE A 90 21.81 5.56 -13.40
N SER A 91 23.02 6.11 -13.35
CA SER A 91 23.96 5.89 -12.25
C SER A 91 23.49 6.55 -10.94
N LYS A 92 24.12 6.16 -9.83
CA LYS A 92 23.89 6.80 -8.52
C LYS A 92 24.29 8.27 -8.52
N GLU A 93 25.41 8.58 -9.14
CA GLU A 93 25.93 9.95 -9.30
C GLU A 93 24.94 10.81 -10.09
N ASP A 94 24.48 10.32 -11.25
CA ASP A 94 23.47 11.03 -12.05
C ASP A 94 22.17 11.25 -11.28
N HIS A 95 21.76 10.27 -10.47
CA HIS A 95 20.57 10.39 -9.64
C HIS A 95 20.68 11.58 -8.69
N VAL A 96 21.82 11.70 -7.99
CA VAL A 96 22.10 12.83 -7.10
C VAL A 96 22.13 14.14 -7.87
N LEU A 97 22.78 14.19 -9.03
CA LEU A 97 22.82 15.39 -9.89
C LEU A 97 21.43 15.84 -10.33
N PHE A 98 20.57 14.93 -10.79
CA PHE A 98 19.19 15.27 -11.15
C PHE A 98 18.40 15.81 -9.96
N ILE A 99 18.56 15.21 -8.79
CA ILE A 99 17.90 15.66 -7.56
C ILE A 99 18.35 17.07 -7.19
N LYS A 100 19.67 17.31 -7.12
CA LYS A 100 20.24 18.61 -6.77
C LYS A 100 19.81 19.69 -7.75
N LEU A 101 19.91 19.43 -9.05
CA LEU A 101 19.48 20.36 -10.09
C LEU A 101 18.00 20.74 -9.95
N LEU A 102 17.12 19.74 -9.84
CA LEU A 102 15.67 19.98 -9.72
C LEU A 102 15.30 20.62 -8.38
N TYR A 103 16.07 20.34 -7.32
CA TYR A 103 15.91 20.95 -6.01
C TYR A 103 16.18 22.46 -6.07
N GLU A 104 17.30 22.86 -6.67
CA GLU A 104 17.62 24.27 -6.87
C GLU A 104 16.57 24.94 -7.76
N LEU A 105 16.19 24.31 -8.88
CA LEU A 105 15.16 24.83 -9.79
C LEU A 105 13.80 25.03 -9.11
N VAL A 106 13.32 24.06 -8.33
CA VAL A 106 12.01 24.17 -7.68
C VAL A 106 12.01 25.22 -6.57
N SER A 107 13.17 25.48 -5.97
CA SER A 107 13.35 26.44 -4.88
C SER A 107 13.57 27.89 -5.34
N ILE A 108 13.60 28.14 -6.65
CA ILE A 108 13.77 29.50 -7.20
C ILE A 108 12.69 30.46 -6.62
N PRO A 109 13.11 31.58 -6.00
CA PRO A 109 12.18 32.58 -5.51
C PRO A 109 11.29 33.12 -6.64
N LYS A 110 9.98 33.23 -6.37
CA LYS A 110 8.97 33.74 -7.33
C LYS A 110 8.85 32.94 -8.63
N LEU A 111 9.28 31.68 -8.65
CA LEU A 111 9.03 30.78 -9.78
C LEU A 111 7.52 30.62 -10.03
N GLU A 112 7.14 30.59 -11.30
CA GLU A 112 5.77 30.33 -11.72
C GLU A 112 5.26 28.97 -11.20
N ILE A 113 4.04 28.95 -10.68
CA ILE A 113 3.47 27.82 -9.93
C ILE A 113 3.28 26.59 -10.81
N SER A 114 2.93 26.79 -12.09
CA SER A 114 2.79 25.70 -13.06
C SER A 114 4.11 24.97 -13.29
N MET A 115 5.20 25.73 -13.51
CA MET A 115 6.55 25.18 -13.68
C MET A 115 7.03 24.50 -12.39
N MET A 116 6.81 25.17 -11.25
CA MET A 116 7.11 24.64 -9.93
C MET A 116 6.46 23.28 -9.69
N GLN A 117 5.16 23.11 -9.99
CA GLN A 117 4.49 21.81 -9.87
C GLN A 117 5.13 20.74 -10.76
N GLY A 118 5.56 21.11 -11.97
CA GLY A 118 6.27 20.23 -12.90
C GLY A 118 7.57 19.69 -12.29
N PHE A 119 8.43 20.59 -11.80
CA PHE A 119 9.69 20.24 -11.14
C PHE A 119 9.46 19.46 -9.84
N ALA A 120 8.54 19.91 -8.99
CA ALA A 120 8.19 19.26 -7.72
C ALA A 120 7.72 17.81 -7.94
N ARG A 121 6.85 17.55 -8.92
CA ARG A 121 6.37 16.19 -9.22
C ARG A 121 7.50 15.28 -9.69
N LEU A 122 8.44 15.78 -10.49
CA LEU A 122 9.59 14.99 -10.91
C LEU A 122 10.53 14.72 -9.74
N LEU A 123 10.80 15.72 -8.90
CA LEU A 123 11.65 15.58 -7.71
C LEU A 123 11.05 14.59 -6.69
N ILE A 124 9.74 14.66 -6.45
CA ILE A 124 8.99 13.65 -5.66
C ILE A 124 9.21 12.26 -6.26
N ASN A 125 9.11 12.12 -7.60
CA ASN A 125 9.29 10.84 -8.25
C ASN A 125 10.72 10.32 -8.04
N LEU A 126 11.76 11.15 -8.23
CA LEU A 126 13.16 10.78 -7.99
C LEU A 126 13.39 10.28 -6.56
N LEU A 127 12.88 11.02 -5.56
CA LEU A 127 13.04 10.71 -4.15
C LEU A 127 12.08 9.63 -3.61
N LYS A 128 11.09 9.19 -4.39
CA LYS A 128 10.04 8.24 -3.96
C LYS A 128 10.58 6.92 -3.43
N LYS A 129 11.66 6.41 -4.01
CA LYS A 129 12.29 5.13 -3.63
C LYS A 129 13.47 5.41 -2.71
N LYS A 130 13.15 5.71 -1.44
CA LYS A 130 14.12 6.12 -0.42
C LYS A 130 15.27 5.13 -0.23
N GLU A 131 15.08 3.84 -0.52
CA GLU A 131 16.12 2.82 -0.38
C GLU A 131 17.34 3.02 -1.31
N LEU A 132 17.24 3.86 -2.34
CA LEU A 132 18.28 3.99 -3.38
C LEU A 132 19.42 4.97 -3.05
N LEU A 133 19.19 5.93 -2.14
CA LEU A 133 20.16 6.95 -1.76
C LEU A 133 20.23 7.04 -0.25
N SER A 134 21.44 6.98 0.31
CA SER A 134 21.67 7.23 1.73
C SER A 134 21.79 8.74 1.99
N ARG A 135 21.89 9.10 3.28
CA ARG A 135 22.15 10.48 3.69
C ARG A 135 23.57 10.94 3.35
N ASP A 136 24.52 10.02 3.25
CA ASP A 136 25.90 10.33 2.88
C ASP A 136 26.00 10.73 1.39
N ASP A 137 25.07 10.24 0.56
CA ASP A 137 25.01 10.57 -0.85
C ASP A 137 24.31 11.92 -1.12
N LEU A 138 23.41 12.32 -0.23
CA LEU A 138 22.48 13.42 -0.47
C LEU A 138 22.10 14.15 0.82
N GLU A 139 22.42 15.43 0.84
CA GLU A 139 21.95 16.39 1.84
C GLU A 139 21.18 17.52 1.16
N LEU A 140 19.98 17.86 1.64
CA LEU A 140 19.13 18.92 1.07
C LEU A 140 18.78 19.95 2.16
N PRO A 141 19.07 21.26 1.96
CA PRO A 141 18.82 22.27 2.98
C PRO A 141 17.33 22.52 3.17
N TRP A 142 16.81 22.55 4.39
CA TRP A 142 15.36 22.62 4.61
C TRP A 142 14.75 24.03 4.40
N ARG A 143 15.53 25.10 4.58
CA ARG A 143 15.03 26.50 4.57
C ARG A 143 14.36 26.94 3.26
N PRO A 144 14.90 26.66 2.06
CA PRO A 144 14.24 27.04 0.82
C PRO A 144 12.84 26.42 0.66
N LEU A 145 12.65 25.19 1.16
CA LEU A 145 11.33 24.55 1.19
C LEU A 145 10.40 25.21 2.22
N TYR A 146 10.92 25.62 3.37
CA TYR A 146 10.16 26.35 4.37
C TYR A 146 9.65 27.68 3.81
N ASP A 147 10.52 28.49 3.23
CA ASP A 147 10.15 29.78 2.62
C ASP A 147 9.10 29.61 1.51
N MET A 148 9.24 28.54 0.73
CA MET A 148 8.30 28.16 -0.31
C MET A 148 6.92 27.78 0.25
N VAL A 149 6.87 26.99 1.33
CA VAL A 149 5.63 26.60 2.00
C VAL A 149 4.98 27.80 2.67
N GLU A 150 5.74 28.66 3.36
CA GLU A 150 5.26 29.89 3.97
C GLU A 150 4.62 30.82 2.93
N ARG A 151 5.28 31.01 1.78
CA ARG A 151 4.78 31.84 0.68
C ARG A 151 3.45 31.36 0.11
N ILE A 152 3.23 30.05 0.06
CA ILE A 152 2.09 29.45 -0.64
C ILE A 152 0.96 29.10 0.34
N LEU A 153 1.25 28.31 1.38
CA LEU A 153 0.22 27.85 2.32
C LEU A 153 -0.23 28.95 3.29
N TYR A 154 0.65 29.89 3.63
CA TYR A 154 0.35 30.99 4.56
C TYR A 154 0.44 32.35 3.88
N SER A 155 0.09 32.38 2.59
CA SER A 155 0.09 33.57 1.74
C SER A 155 -0.75 34.69 2.34
N LYS A 156 -0.13 35.86 2.49
CA LYS A 156 -0.79 37.08 2.99
C LYS A 156 -1.67 37.77 1.95
N THR A 157 -1.63 37.33 0.70
CA THR A 157 -2.27 38.02 -0.42
C THR A 157 -3.23 37.14 -1.22
N GLU A 158 -3.27 35.83 -0.95
CA GLU A 158 -4.24 34.90 -1.57
C GLU A 158 -5.67 35.24 -1.16
N HIS A 159 -5.94 35.47 0.13
CA HIS A 159 -7.27 35.85 0.61
C HIS A 159 -7.74 37.22 0.08
N LEU A 160 -6.83 38.04 -0.43
CA LEU A 160 -7.11 39.32 -1.10
C LEU A 160 -7.36 39.14 -2.62
N GLY A 161 -7.26 37.92 -3.15
CA GLY A 161 -7.43 37.62 -4.58
C GLY A 161 -6.25 38.01 -5.46
N LEU A 162 -5.10 38.37 -4.87
CA LEU A 162 -3.90 38.78 -5.62
C LEU A 162 -3.09 37.57 -6.13
N ASN A 163 -3.24 36.41 -5.49
CA ASN A 163 -2.61 35.16 -5.87
C ASN A 163 -3.67 34.08 -6.07
N TRP A 164 -3.57 33.35 -7.18
CA TRP A 164 -4.48 32.26 -7.52
C TRP A 164 -3.69 30.95 -7.57
N PHE A 165 -3.85 30.14 -6.55
CA PHE A 165 -3.15 28.86 -6.45
C PHE A 165 -4.04 27.71 -6.91
N PRO A 166 -3.54 26.77 -7.74
CA PRO A 166 -4.27 25.55 -8.04
C PRO A 166 -4.55 24.75 -6.76
N ASN A 167 -5.76 24.19 -6.65
CA ASN A 167 -6.21 23.39 -5.49
C ASN A 167 -5.27 22.22 -5.13
N SER A 168 -4.44 21.74 -6.06
CA SER A 168 -3.51 20.63 -5.84
C SER A 168 -2.14 21.05 -5.29
N VAL A 169 -1.79 22.34 -5.28
CA VAL A 169 -0.45 22.82 -4.91
C VAL A 169 -0.07 22.40 -3.50
N GLU A 170 -0.96 22.60 -2.54
CA GLU A 170 -0.69 22.29 -1.13
C GLU A 170 -0.27 20.82 -0.94
N ASN A 171 -1.02 19.89 -1.54
CA ASN A 171 -0.74 18.46 -1.42
C ASN A 171 0.58 18.07 -2.12
N VAL A 172 0.88 18.71 -3.26
CA VAL A 172 2.17 18.52 -3.97
C VAL A 172 3.33 19.01 -3.11
N LEU A 173 3.24 20.19 -2.50
CA LEU A 173 4.30 20.74 -1.64
C LEU A 173 4.48 19.91 -0.37
N LYS A 174 3.40 19.54 0.32
CA LYS A 174 3.47 18.64 1.49
C LYS A 174 4.17 17.32 1.13
N THR A 175 3.87 16.76 -0.04
CA THR A 175 4.51 15.53 -0.53
C THR A 175 5.97 15.76 -0.93
N LEU A 176 6.30 16.92 -1.51
CA LEU A 176 7.67 17.31 -1.85
C LEU A 176 8.55 17.38 -0.61
N VAL A 177 8.13 18.14 0.40
CA VAL A 177 8.86 18.27 1.66
C VAL A 177 8.98 16.91 2.34
N LYS A 178 7.91 16.13 2.39
CA LYS A 178 7.94 14.75 2.91
C LYS A 178 8.96 13.85 2.20
N SER A 179 9.19 14.05 0.91
CA SER A 179 10.16 13.28 0.11
C SER A 179 11.60 13.75 0.35
N CYS A 180 11.81 15.04 0.61
CA CYS A 180 13.13 15.63 0.89
C CYS A 180 13.57 15.46 2.35
N ARG A 181 12.62 15.39 3.28
CA ARG A 181 12.83 15.36 4.74
C ARG A 181 13.85 14.32 5.24
N PRO A 182 13.91 13.07 4.71
CA PRO A 182 14.93 12.10 5.11
C PRO A 182 16.38 12.54 4.83
N TYR A 183 16.57 13.56 3.99
CA TYR A 183 17.87 14.07 3.55
C TYR A 183 18.20 15.46 4.12
N PHE A 184 17.41 15.97 5.08
CA PHE A 184 17.74 17.22 5.76
C PHE A 184 18.99 17.08 6.64
N PRO A 185 19.79 18.16 6.82
CA PRO A 185 20.98 18.16 7.69
C PRO A 185 20.66 17.65 9.10
N ALA A 186 21.66 17.11 9.80
CA ALA A 186 21.47 16.57 11.14
C ALA A 186 21.01 17.63 12.16
N ASP A 187 21.47 18.88 12.00
CA ASP A 187 21.17 19.99 12.90
C ASP A 187 19.84 20.70 12.56
N ALA A 188 19.21 20.34 11.44
CA ALA A 188 17.96 20.94 10.97
C ALA A 188 16.82 20.86 12.00
N THR A 189 16.75 19.78 12.78
CA THR A 189 15.73 19.63 13.83
C THR A 189 15.85 20.73 14.87
N ALA A 190 17.06 21.05 15.33
CA ALA A 190 17.26 22.07 16.36
C ALA A 190 16.87 23.46 15.86
N GLU A 191 17.29 23.80 14.64
CA GLU A 191 16.92 25.07 14.00
C GLU A 191 15.39 25.19 13.78
N MET A 192 14.74 24.12 13.33
CA MET A 192 13.27 24.09 13.15
C MET A 192 12.53 24.29 14.47
N LEU A 193 13.03 23.71 15.57
CA LEU A 193 12.43 23.88 16.89
C LEU A 193 12.60 25.31 17.39
N GLU A 194 13.78 25.93 17.21
CA GLU A 194 14.02 27.32 17.57
C GLU A 194 13.10 28.28 16.81
N GLU A 195 12.88 28.03 15.51
CA GLU A 195 12.02 28.86 14.66
C GLU A 195 10.53 28.73 15.00
N TRP A 196 10.05 27.51 15.28
CA TRP A 196 8.60 27.25 15.39
C TRP A 196 8.07 27.10 16.82
N ARG A 197 8.92 26.82 17.82
CA ARG A 197 8.49 26.83 19.24
C ARG A 197 7.84 28.15 19.66
N PRO A 198 8.32 29.35 19.24
CA PRO A 198 7.66 30.62 19.58
C PRO A 198 6.21 30.71 19.10
N LEU A 199 5.83 29.95 18.05
CA LEU A 199 4.47 29.91 17.51
C LEU A 199 3.53 28.99 18.30
N MET A 200 4.04 28.25 19.30
CA MET A 200 3.28 27.28 20.08
C MET A 200 2.43 27.93 21.19
N CYS A 201 1.65 28.97 20.86
CA CYS A 201 0.65 29.54 21.77
C CYS A 201 -0.67 28.76 21.64
N PRO A 202 -1.09 27.94 22.62
CA PRO A 202 -2.26 27.04 22.48
C PRO A 202 -3.59 27.75 22.26
N PHE A 203 -3.64 29.06 22.52
CA PHE A 203 -4.83 29.89 22.45
C PHE A 203 -4.99 30.63 21.12
N ASP A 204 -3.97 30.61 20.26
CA ASP A 204 -3.95 31.34 18.99
C ASP A 204 -3.86 30.38 17.78
N VAL A 205 -4.28 30.86 16.61
CA VAL A 205 -4.21 30.12 15.34
C VAL A 205 -2.77 29.79 14.91
N THR A 206 -1.79 30.51 15.46
CA THR A 206 -0.36 30.24 15.27
C THR A 206 0.06 28.85 15.75
N MET A 207 -0.63 28.26 16.74
CA MET A 207 -0.41 26.86 17.13
C MET A 207 -0.67 25.90 15.97
N GLN A 208 -1.76 26.10 15.22
CA GLN A 208 -2.07 25.27 14.06
C GLN A 208 -0.95 25.34 13.01
N LYS A 209 -0.39 26.54 12.82
CA LYS A 209 0.74 26.77 11.92
C LYS A 209 1.99 26.01 12.39
N ALA A 210 2.35 26.12 13.67
CA ALA A 210 3.48 25.42 14.27
C ALA A 210 3.38 23.90 14.09
N ILE A 211 2.25 23.30 14.49
CA ILE A 211 2.04 21.85 14.40
C ILE A 211 2.00 21.38 12.93
N THR A 212 1.46 22.19 12.01
CA THR A 212 1.51 21.88 10.57
C THR A 212 2.96 21.81 10.09
N TYR A 213 3.82 22.75 10.51
CA TYR A 213 5.24 22.69 10.17
C TYR A 213 5.96 21.49 10.77
N PHE A 214 5.72 21.18 12.05
CA PHE A 214 6.30 19.99 12.66
C PHE A 214 5.87 18.70 11.95
N GLU A 215 4.59 18.57 11.59
CA GLU A 215 4.10 17.41 10.83
C GLU A 215 4.81 17.31 9.48
N ILE A 216 4.96 18.40 8.74
CA ILE A 216 5.52 18.36 7.38
C ILE A 216 7.05 18.22 7.38
N PHE A 217 7.76 18.96 8.22
CA PHE A 217 9.22 19.14 8.12
C PHE A 217 10.03 18.31 9.10
N LEU A 218 9.53 18.03 10.31
CA LEU A 218 10.36 17.52 11.39
C LEU A 218 10.88 16.10 11.09
N PRO A 219 12.20 15.89 10.97
CA PRO A 219 12.75 14.59 10.59
C PRO A 219 12.48 13.51 11.65
N THR A 220 12.06 12.33 11.19
CA THR A 220 11.75 11.17 12.06
C THR A 220 12.57 9.92 11.72
N SER A 221 13.35 9.93 10.65
CA SER A 221 14.07 8.74 10.14
C SER A 221 15.60 8.92 10.18
N LEU A 222 16.09 9.62 11.20
CA LEU A 222 17.53 9.69 11.46
C LEU A 222 18.05 8.33 11.95
N PRO A 223 19.32 7.99 11.72
CA PRO A 223 19.91 6.78 12.27
C PRO A 223 20.00 6.86 13.81
N PRO A 224 20.08 5.71 14.50
CA PRO A 224 20.12 5.62 15.97
C PRO A 224 21.19 6.49 16.63
N GLU A 225 22.35 6.59 16.00
CA GLU A 225 23.49 7.41 16.44
C GLU A 225 23.12 8.89 16.59
N LEU A 226 22.23 9.38 15.73
CA LEU A 226 21.81 10.78 15.67
C LEU A 226 20.42 11.03 16.29
N HIS A 227 19.83 10.06 16.99
CA HIS A 227 18.52 10.26 17.64
C HIS A 227 18.51 11.42 18.65
N HIS A 228 19.67 11.70 19.26
CA HIS A 228 19.85 12.84 20.18
C HIS A 228 19.71 14.21 19.49
N LYS A 229 19.96 14.30 18.17
CA LYS A 229 19.70 15.49 17.33
C LYS A 229 18.35 15.44 16.61
N GLY A 230 17.63 14.32 16.73
CA GLY A 230 16.35 14.09 16.10
C GLY A 230 15.20 14.22 17.09
N PHE A 231 14.41 13.16 17.21
CA PHE A 231 13.17 13.18 17.99
C PHE A 231 13.36 13.38 19.48
N LYS A 232 14.51 13.03 20.06
CA LYS A 232 14.76 13.23 21.50
C LYS A 232 14.78 14.70 21.92
N LEU A 233 14.95 15.64 20.98
CA LEU A 233 14.92 17.07 21.28
C LEU A 233 13.52 17.63 21.55
N TRP A 234 12.47 16.94 21.09
CA TRP A 234 11.11 17.48 21.05
C TRP A 234 10.02 16.49 21.46
N PHE A 235 10.29 15.18 21.47
CA PHE A 235 9.29 14.15 21.74
C PHE A 235 8.59 14.35 23.08
N ASP A 236 9.35 14.51 24.17
CA ASP A 236 8.79 14.63 25.53
C ASP A 236 7.94 15.89 25.70
N GLU A 237 8.35 17.00 25.09
CA GLU A 237 7.61 18.26 25.07
C GLU A 237 6.28 18.12 24.32
N LEU A 238 6.32 17.59 23.09
CA LEU A 238 5.14 17.49 22.24
C LEU A 238 4.17 16.40 22.74
N ILE A 239 4.65 15.27 23.27
CA ILE A 239 3.78 14.24 23.85
C ILE A 239 3.18 14.72 25.17
N GLY A 240 3.92 15.49 25.97
CA GLY A 240 3.41 16.15 27.16
C GLY A 240 2.28 17.12 26.84
N LEU A 241 2.45 17.96 25.81
CA LEU A 241 1.42 18.85 25.28
C LEU A 241 0.19 18.07 24.79
N TRP A 242 0.39 16.99 24.04
CA TRP A 242 -0.70 16.15 23.56
C TRP A 242 -1.50 15.55 24.72
N VAL A 243 -0.81 15.03 25.74
CA VAL A 243 -1.42 14.43 26.92
C VAL A 243 -2.22 15.44 27.75
N SER A 244 -1.74 16.69 27.88
CA SER A 244 -2.38 17.72 28.71
C SER A 244 -3.68 18.24 28.10
N VAL A 245 -3.79 18.27 26.77
CA VAL A 245 -4.98 18.78 26.07
C VAL A 245 -6.05 17.70 25.91
N GLN A 246 -7.30 18.01 26.28
CA GLN A 246 -8.44 17.07 26.19
C GLN A 246 -9.55 17.51 25.22
N ASN A 247 -9.42 18.70 24.62
CA ASN A 247 -10.49 19.39 23.89
C ASN A 247 -10.56 19.06 22.39
N LEU A 248 -9.74 18.11 21.88
CA LEU A 248 -9.66 17.74 20.46
C LEU A 248 -9.51 18.95 19.50
N PRO A 249 -8.53 19.84 19.71
CA PRO A 249 -8.28 20.94 18.80
C PRO A 249 -7.87 20.42 17.42
N GLN A 250 -8.08 21.22 16.38
CA GLN A 250 -7.84 20.80 15.00
C GLN A 250 -6.38 20.43 14.71
N TRP A 251 -5.42 21.04 15.43
CA TRP A 251 -4.01 20.73 15.31
C TRP A 251 -3.63 19.37 15.92
N GLU A 252 -4.44 18.82 16.82
CA GLU A 252 -4.14 17.54 17.47
C GLU A 252 -4.06 16.39 16.46
N GLY A 253 -4.91 16.40 15.43
CA GLY A 253 -4.88 15.38 14.37
C GLY A 253 -3.56 15.38 13.59
N GLN A 254 -2.95 16.54 13.36
CA GLN A 254 -1.63 16.65 12.72
C GLN A 254 -0.52 16.14 13.64
N LEU A 255 -0.65 16.39 14.94
CA LEU A 255 0.29 15.90 15.94
C LEU A 255 0.26 14.36 16.04
N VAL A 256 -0.93 13.75 15.98
CA VAL A 256 -1.07 12.28 15.91
C VAL A 256 -0.43 11.71 14.63
N ASN A 257 -0.56 12.39 13.49
CA ASN A 257 0.12 11.98 12.26
C ASN A 257 1.66 12.03 12.42
N LEU A 258 2.20 13.06 13.07
CA LEU A 258 3.62 13.15 13.41
C LEU A 258 4.07 11.96 14.30
N PHE A 259 3.33 11.64 15.36
CA PHE A 259 3.64 10.50 16.24
C PHE A 259 3.51 9.15 15.54
N ALA A 260 2.49 8.97 14.69
CA ALA A 260 2.33 7.75 13.89
C ALA A 260 3.55 7.51 12.98
N ARG A 261 4.04 8.58 12.35
CA ARG A 261 5.28 8.53 11.56
C ARG A 261 6.49 8.22 12.44
N LEU A 262 6.63 8.93 13.56
CA LEU A 262 7.75 8.75 14.49
C LEU A 262 7.84 7.31 15.01
N ALA A 263 6.72 6.75 15.46
CA ALA A 263 6.63 5.39 15.95
C ALA A 263 7.03 4.39 14.87
N THR A 264 6.57 4.60 13.63
CA THR A 264 6.89 3.70 12.51
C THR A 264 8.37 3.72 12.17
N ASP A 265 8.99 4.90 12.10
CA ASP A 265 10.39 4.99 11.72
C ASP A 265 11.32 4.42 12.81
N ASN A 266 10.96 4.53 14.10
CA ASN A 266 11.82 4.26 15.27
C ASN A 266 11.29 3.15 16.19
N ILE A 267 10.78 2.05 15.63
CA ILE A 267 10.32 0.88 16.41
C ILE A 267 11.48 0.35 17.27
N GLY A 268 11.24 0.22 18.58
CA GLY A 268 12.21 -0.27 19.56
C GLY A 268 13.12 0.79 20.21
N TYR A 269 12.94 2.07 19.87
CA TYR A 269 13.74 3.18 20.44
C TYR A 269 12.94 4.13 21.34
N ILE A 270 11.61 4.07 21.31
CA ILE A 270 10.71 4.87 22.15
C ILE A 270 9.85 3.90 22.95
N ASP A 271 9.84 4.08 24.27
CA ASP A 271 8.89 3.39 25.14
C ASP A 271 7.53 4.10 25.09
N TRP A 272 6.55 3.44 24.50
CA TRP A 272 5.19 3.97 24.38
C TRP A 272 4.29 3.55 25.54
N ASP A 273 4.69 2.60 26.38
CA ASP A 273 3.84 1.96 27.40
C ASP A 273 3.13 2.97 28.32
N PRO A 274 3.77 4.06 28.82
CA PRO A 274 3.10 5.07 29.63
C PRO A 274 1.95 5.79 28.92
N TYR A 275 1.99 5.85 27.59
CA TYR A 275 1.05 6.58 26.76
C TYR A 275 -0.03 5.68 26.15
N VAL A 276 0.22 4.37 26.02
CA VAL A 276 -0.69 3.38 25.39
C VAL A 276 -2.14 3.51 25.88
N PRO A 277 -2.44 3.54 27.20
CA PRO A 277 -3.83 3.64 27.66
C PRO A 277 -4.55 4.90 27.16
N LYS A 278 -3.85 6.04 27.12
CA LYS A 278 -4.40 7.32 26.63
C LYS A 278 -4.61 7.29 25.12
N ILE A 279 -3.67 6.69 24.38
CA ILE A 279 -3.75 6.55 22.92
C ILE A 279 -4.99 5.74 22.53
N PHE A 280 -5.16 4.54 23.11
CA PHE A 280 -6.32 3.70 22.79
C PHE A 280 -7.64 4.34 23.23
N THR A 281 -7.67 5.04 24.38
CA THR A 281 -8.86 5.77 24.82
C THR A 281 -9.23 6.90 23.87
N ARG A 282 -8.26 7.67 23.38
CA ARG A 282 -8.53 8.75 22.41
C ARG A 282 -8.91 8.22 21.03
N ILE A 283 -8.31 7.11 20.59
CA ILE A 283 -8.73 6.42 19.37
C ILE A 283 -10.18 5.97 19.49
N LEU A 284 -10.57 5.31 20.59
CA LEU A 284 -11.95 4.90 20.84
C LEU A 284 -12.91 6.10 20.84
N ARG A 285 -12.54 7.20 21.52
CA ARG A 285 -13.34 8.45 21.50
C ARG A 285 -13.48 9.01 20.08
N SER A 286 -12.44 8.94 19.24
CA SER A 286 -12.47 9.44 17.87
C SER A 286 -13.37 8.64 16.91
N LEU A 287 -13.74 7.41 17.29
CA LEU A 287 -14.72 6.61 16.57
C LEU A 287 -16.15 7.15 16.74
N ASN A 288 -16.38 8.02 17.73
CA ASN A 288 -17.65 8.71 17.98
C ASN A 288 -18.84 7.73 18.06
N LEU A 289 -18.68 6.64 18.82
CA LEU A 289 -19.71 5.62 19.00
C LEU A 289 -20.82 6.13 19.92
N PRO A 290 -22.11 5.89 19.63
CA PRO A 290 -23.18 6.22 20.55
C PRO A 290 -23.16 5.23 21.72
N VAL A 291 -22.82 5.71 22.90
CA VAL A 291 -22.78 4.90 24.13
C VAL A 291 -23.69 5.57 25.16
N GLY A 292 -24.54 4.76 25.82
CA GLY A 292 -25.48 5.22 26.85
C GLY A 292 -26.91 5.44 26.35
N SER A 293 -27.87 5.32 27.26
CA SER A 293 -29.29 5.48 26.97
C SER A 293 -29.66 6.95 26.77
N SER A 294 -30.03 7.34 25.54
CA SER A 294 -30.58 8.66 25.20
C SER A 294 -29.66 9.88 25.46
N GLN A 295 -28.35 9.66 25.68
CA GLN A 295 -27.39 10.75 25.78
C GLN A 295 -26.98 11.23 24.38
N VAL A 296 -27.69 12.23 23.86
CA VAL A 296 -27.32 12.89 22.60
C VAL A 296 -26.18 13.85 22.89
N LEU A 297 -24.95 13.41 22.66
CA LEU A 297 -23.84 14.35 22.48
C LEU A 297 -24.09 15.05 21.15
N VAL A 298 -24.36 16.36 21.16
CA VAL A 298 -24.34 17.24 19.97
C VAL A 298 -22.96 17.86 19.89
N PRO A 299 -21.95 17.22 19.25
CA PRO A 299 -20.57 17.63 19.47
C PRO A 299 -20.20 18.67 18.42
N ARG A 300 -19.82 19.88 18.86
CA ARG A 300 -19.15 20.91 18.05
C ARG A 300 -17.89 20.39 17.32
N PHE A 301 -17.35 19.24 17.74
CA PHE A 301 -16.06 18.69 17.29
C PHE A 301 -16.15 17.41 16.45
N LEU A 302 -17.33 17.03 15.94
CA LEU A 302 -17.49 15.79 15.16
C LEU A 302 -16.59 15.72 13.91
N THR A 303 -16.15 16.88 13.41
CA THR A 303 -15.30 17.06 12.22
C THR A 303 -13.82 16.77 12.47
N ASN A 304 -13.33 16.85 13.71
CA ASN A 304 -11.90 16.75 14.05
C ASN A 304 -11.49 15.35 14.56
N ALA A 305 -12.18 14.31 14.10
CA ALA A 305 -11.81 12.96 14.46
C ALA A 305 -10.47 12.55 13.83
N TYR A 306 -9.67 11.74 14.53
CA TYR A 306 -8.43 11.19 14.01
C TYR A 306 -8.66 10.43 12.70
N ASP A 307 -7.72 10.60 11.77
CA ASP A 307 -7.66 9.75 10.58
C ASP A 307 -7.27 8.33 11.01
N ILE A 308 -8.16 7.38 10.71
CA ILE A 308 -7.99 5.96 11.03
C ILE A 308 -6.72 5.37 10.41
N GLY A 309 -6.28 5.86 9.24
CA GLY A 309 -5.02 5.44 8.63
C GLY A 309 -3.82 5.73 9.52
N HIS A 310 -3.72 6.95 10.05
CA HIS A 310 -2.61 7.32 10.93
C HIS A 310 -2.71 6.66 12.30
N ALA A 311 -3.92 6.53 12.86
CA ALA A 311 -4.14 5.80 14.11
C ALA A 311 -3.72 4.31 13.99
N VAL A 312 -4.08 3.66 12.88
CA VAL A 312 -3.67 2.27 12.58
C VAL A 312 -2.16 2.13 12.47
N ILE A 313 -1.50 3.04 11.75
CA ILE A 313 -0.05 3.05 11.61
C ILE A 313 0.61 3.19 12.98
N TRP A 314 0.10 4.08 13.84
CA TRP A 314 0.60 4.27 15.19
C TRP A 314 0.44 3.02 16.04
N ILE A 315 -0.76 2.43 16.09
CA ILE A 315 -1.03 1.17 16.82
C ILE A 315 -0.06 0.07 16.36
N THR A 316 0.08 -0.10 15.04
CA THR A 316 0.91 -1.16 14.45
C THR A 316 2.40 -0.96 14.73
N ALA A 317 2.85 0.29 14.86
CA ALA A 317 4.24 0.59 15.16
C ALA A 317 4.59 0.35 16.64
N MET A 318 3.61 0.52 17.54
CA MET A 318 3.81 0.33 18.99
C MET A 318 3.75 -1.14 19.44
N MET A 319 3.07 -2.03 18.70
CA MET A 319 2.96 -3.45 19.10
C MET A 319 4.31 -4.20 18.99
N GLY A 320 4.40 -5.38 19.59
CA GLY A 320 5.66 -6.14 19.69
C GLY A 320 6.53 -5.66 20.85
N GLY A 321 7.78 -6.13 20.91
CA GLY A 321 8.63 -5.87 22.06
C GLY A 321 8.36 -6.81 23.25
N PRO A 322 9.06 -6.61 24.38
CA PRO A 322 8.86 -7.40 25.59
C PRO A 322 7.48 -7.20 26.23
N SER A 323 6.97 -5.97 26.20
CA SER A 323 5.66 -5.62 26.76
C SER A 323 4.54 -5.90 25.77
N LYS A 324 3.55 -6.70 26.16
CA LYS A 324 2.36 -7.01 25.35
C LYS A 324 1.18 -6.08 25.64
N LEU A 325 1.44 -4.94 26.29
CA LEU A 325 0.42 -3.98 26.71
C LEU A 325 -0.43 -3.49 25.53
N VAL A 326 0.21 -3.17 24.40
CA VAL A 326 -0.48 -2.73 23.18
C VAL A 326 -1.44 -3.79 22.67
N GLN A 327 -1.04 -5.06 22.65
CA GLN A 327 -1.89 -6.18 22.21
C GLN A 327 -3.10 -6.35 23.14
N LYS A 328 -2.89 -6.24 24.46
CA LYS A 328 -3.99 -6.26 25.45
C LYS A 328 -4.99 -5.13 25.23
N HIS A 329 -4.52 -3.90 25.01
CA HIS A 329 -5.38 -2.76 24.74
C HIS A 329 -6.09 -2.86 23.38
N LEU A 330 -5.45 -3.46 22.39
CA LEU A 330 -6.02 -3.72 21.07
C LEU A 330 -7.15 -4.76 21.15
N ALA A 331 -6.95 -5.85 21.89
CA ALA A 331 -8.01 -6.82 22.17
C ALA A 331 -9.17 -6.17 22.93
N GLY A 332 -8.88 -5.38 23.97
CA GLY A 332 -9.88 -4.60 24.71
C GLY A 332 -10.67 -3.62 23.82
N LEU A 333 -9.99 -2.95 22.89
CA LEU A 333 -10.61 -2.07 21.90
C LEU A 333 -11.59 -2.85 21.03
N PHE A 334 -11.16 -3.95 20.41
CA PHE A 334 -12.04 -4.76 19.56
C PHE A 334 -13.22 -5.33 20.34
N ASN A 335 -13.01 -5.86 21.55
CA ASN A 335 -14.07 -6.31 22.43
C ASN A 335 -15.10 -5.20 22.72
N SER A 336 -14.65 -3.96 22.90
CA SER A 336 -15.54 -2.81 23.15
C SER A 336 -16.38 -2.41 21.93
N ILE A 337 -15.89 -2.70 20.72
CA ILE A 337 -16.53 -2.28 19.46
C ILE A 337 -17.21 -3.43 18.71
N THR A 338 -17.10 -4.68 19.18
CA THR A 338 -17.67 -5.89 18.54
C THR A 338 -19.17 -5.74 18.25
N SER A 339 -19.94 -5.20 19.20
CA SER A 339 -21.40 -5.00 19.03
C SER A 339 -21.74 -4.08 17.86
N PHE A 340 -20.89 -3.11 17.54
CA PHE A 340 -21.08 -2.17 16.44
C PHE A 340 -20.71 -2.73 15.07
N TYR A 341 -20.07 -3.91 15.00
CA TYR A 341 -19.82 -4.64 13.75
C TYR A 341 -20.95 -5.61 13.38
N HIS A 342 -21.90 -5.86 14.29
CA HIS A 342 -23.03 -6.75 14.00
C HIS A 342 -23.87 -6.19 12.83
N PRO A 343 -24.28 -7.00 11.83
CA PRO A 343 -25.04 -6.55 10.66
C PRO A 343 -26.34 -5.78 10.95
N SER A 344 -26.95 -6.01 12.11
CA SER A 344 -28.14 -5.29 12.57
C SER A 344 -27.84 -3.90 13.14
N ASN A 345 -26.61 -3.65 13.60
CA ASN A 345 -26.20 -2.41 14.27
C ASN A 345 -25.49 -1.46 13.30
N ASN A 346 -26.19 -1.05 12.24
CA ASN A 346 -25.64 -0.12 11.26
C ASN A 346 -25.88 1.34 11.67
N GLY A 347 -24.86 2.16 11.44
CA GLY A 347 -24.93 3.58 11.71
C GLY A 347 -23.77 4.35 11.11
N ARG A 348 -23.70 5.66 11.37
CA ARG A 348 -22.71 6.57 10.79
C ARG A 348 -21.26 6.20 11.14
N TRP A 349 -21.05 5.53 12.28
CA TRP A 349 -19.74 5.05 12.74
C TRP A 349 -19.15 3.94 11.86
N LEU A 350 -19.99 3.16 11.18
CA LEU A 350 -19.59 1.93 10.52
C LEU A 350 -18.54 2.16 9.42
N ASN A 351 -18.63 3.27 8.68
CA ASN A 351 -17.63 3.62 7.65
C ASN A 351 -16.20 3.76 8.25
N LYS A 352 -16.08 4.37 9.44
CA LYS A 352 -14.79 4.46 10.13
C LYS A 352 -14.34 3.13 10.70
N LEU A 353 -15.27 2.34 11.25
CA LEU A 353 -14.99 1.01 11.77
C LEU A 353 -14.51 0.05 10.66
N MET A 354 -15.19 0.02 9.52
CA MET A 354 -14.76 -0.78 8.36
C MET A 354 -13.39 -0.34 7.82
N LYS A 355 -13.06 0.96 7.88
CA LYS A 355 -11.70 1.46 7.61
C LYS A 355 -10.66 0.98 8.60
N LEU A 356 -11.00 0.91 9.90
CA LEU A 356 -10.10 0.36 10.93
C LEU A 356 -9.84 -1.13 10.66
N LEU A 357 -10.93 -1.86 10.41
CA LEU A 357 -10.93 -3.30 10.16
C LEU A 357 -10.13 -3.68 8.91
N GLN A 358 -10.25 -2.95 7.80
CA GLN A 358 -9.49 -3.23 6.57
C GLN A 358 -8.01 -2.80 6.68
N ARG A 359 -7.73 -1.65 7.32
CA ARG A 359 -6.39 -1.05 7.28
C ARG A 359 -5.44 -1.67 8.30
N LEU A 360 -5.95 -2.12 9.44
CA LEU A 360 -5.11 -2.65 10.52
C LEU A 360 -4.37 -3.94 10.12
N PRO A 361 -5.02 -4.98 9.59
CA PRO A 361 -4.32 -6.16 9.06
C PRO A 361 -3.30 -5.83 7.97
N ASN A 362 -3.66 -4.95 7.02
CA ASN A 362 -2.75 -4.50 5.95
C ASN A 362 -1.49 -3.82 6.52
N SER A 363 -1.66 -2.99 7.54
CA SER A 363 -0.55 -2.34 8.24
C SER A 363 0.37 -3.36 8.92
N VAL A 364 -0.21 -4.37 9.60
CA VAL A 364 0.56 -5.47 10.23
C VAL A 364 1.30 -6.30 9.18
N VAL A 365 0.66 -6.65 8.05
CA VAL A 365 1.32 -7.35 6.93
C VAL A 365 2.49 -6.53 6.37
N ARG A 366 2.34 -5.22 6.19
CA ARG A 366 3.43 -4.33 5.76
C ARG A 366 4.58 -4.29 6.77
N ARG A 367 4.26 -4.34 8.06
CA ARG A 367 5.27 -4.42 9.12
C ARG A 367 6.00 -5.75 9.11
N LEU A 368 5.30 -6.88 9.02
CA LEU A 368 5.91 -8.20 8.87
C LEU A 368 6.79 -8.29 7.62
N HIS A 369 6.35 -7.70 6.49
CA HIS A 369 7.18 -7.60 5.29
C HIS A 369 8.44 -6.79 5.52
N ARG A 370 8.36 -5.65 6.23
CA ARG A 370 9.55 -4.86 6.62
C ARG A 370 10.52 -5.65 7.50
N GLU A 371 10.02 -6.45 8.42
CA GLU A 371 10.84 -7.16 9.43
C GLU A 371 11.44 -8.48 8.92
N ARG A 372 10.71 -9.23 8.08
CA ARG A 372 11.08 -10.60 7.66
C ARG A 372 11.57 -10.70 6.22
N TYR A 373 10.95 -9.98 5.29
CA TYR A 373 11.12 -10.22 3.84
C TYR A 373 11.85 -9.08 3.10
N LYS A 374 11.83 -7.87 3.65
CA LYS A 374 12.51 -6.72 3.03
C LYS A 374 14.02 -6.90 3.14
N LYS A 375 14.71 -6.75 1.99
CA LYS A 375 16.18 -6.80 1.93
C LYS A 375 16.81 -5.66 2.74
N PRO A 376 17.98 -5.88 3.35
CA PRO A 376 18.74 -4.82 4.02
C PRO A 376 18.96 -3.60 3.11
N SER A 377 18.87 -2.41 3.71
CA SER A 377 18.99 -1.11 3.06
C SER A 377 19.59 -0.13 4.08
N TRP A 378 20.01 1.06 3.66
CA TRP A 378 20.50 2.10 4.59
C TRP A 378 19.47 2.55 5.65
N LEU A 379 18.18 2.28 5.44
CA LEU A 379 17.13 2.55 6.41
C LEU A 379 17.37 1.74 7.70
N THR A 380 17.19 2.39 8.86
CA THR A 380 17.34 1.73 10.16
C THR A 380 16.50 0.45 10.24
N PRO A 381 17.14 -0.73 10.42
CA PRO A 381 16.43 -1.99 10.60
C PRO A 381 15.71 -2.00 11.94
N VAL A 382 14.64 -2.79 12.05
CA VAL A 382 13.94 -2.99 13.33
C VAL A 382 14.79 -3.90 14.22
N PRO A 383 15.08 -3.52 15.48
CA PRO A 383 15.80 -4.38 16.42
C PRO A 383 15.09 -5.71 16.67
N ASP A 384 15.83 -6.81 16.84
CA ASP A 384 15.26 -8.15 17.05
C ASP A 384 14.34 -8.22 18.27
N SER A 385 14.65 -7.47 19.33
CA SER A 385 13.84 -7.41 20.56
C SER A 385 12.41 -6.91 20.32
N HIS A 386 12.18 -6.14 19.26
CA HIS A 386 10.88 -5.52 18.94
C HIS A 386 10.26 -6.04 17.65
N LYS A 387 10.84 -7.06 17.01
CA LYS A 387 10.19 -7.75 15.89
C LYS A 387 8.96 -8.52 16.36
N LEU A 388 7.99 -8.69 15.47
CA LEU A 388 6.78 -9.47 15.76
C LEU A 388 7.08 -10.96 15.75
N THR A 389 6.91 -11.57 16.93
CA THR A 389 7.02 -13.02 17.10
C THR A 389 5.82 -13.73 16.49
N ASP A 390 5.92 -15.05 16.31
CA ASP A 390 4.81 -15.83 15.80
C ASP A 390 3.60 -15.87 16.75
N GLN A 391 3.83 -15.76 18.07
CA GLN A 391 2.73 -15.64 19.03
C GLN A 391 2.05 -14.27 18.93
N ASP A 392 2.81 -13.18 18.81
CA ASP A 392 2.25 -11.82 18.67
C ASP A 392 1.30 -11.71 17.47
N VAL A 393 1.68 -12.33 16.36
CA VAL A 393 0.85 -12.38 15.14
C VAL A 393 -0.40 -13.22 15.37
N THR A 394 -0.29 -14.34 16.10
CA THR A 394 -1.42 -15.21 16.41
C THR A 394 -2.44 -14.51 17.31
N ASP A 395 -1.98 -13.85 18.37
CA ASP A 395 -2.83 -13.08 19.28
C ASP A 395 -3.55 -11.94 18.55
N PHE A 396 -2.86 -11.29 17.60
CA PHE A 396 -3.45 -10.27 16.74
C PHE A 396 -4.59 -10.83 15.87
N VAL A 397 -4.39 -11.99 15.24
CA VAL A 397 -5.44 -12.61 14.42
C VAL A 397 -6.63 -13.01 15.29
N GLN A 398 -6.38 -13.61 16.46
CA GLN A 398 -7.44 -14.05 17.38
C GLN A 398 -8.31 -12.90 17.88
N CYS A 399 -7.74 -11.73 18.16
CA CYS A 399 -8.55 -10.61 18.67
C CYS A 399 -9.41 -9.93 17.61
N ILE A 400 -9.02 -9.96 16.33
CA ILE A 400 -9.71 -9.23 15.25
C ILE A 400 -10.63 -10.12 14.41
N ILE A 401 -10.43 -11.44 14.40
CA ILE A 401 -11.17 -12.34 13.51
C ILE A 401 -12.68 -12.29 13.73
N GLN A 402 -13.17 -12.26 14.98
CA GLN A 402 -14.61 -12.22 15.26
C GLN A 402 -15.29 -10.95 14.72
N PRO A 403 -14.79 -9.73 14.99
CA PRO A 403 -15.26 -8.51 14.33
C PRO A 403 -15.27 -8.58 12.80
N VAL A 404 -14.25 -9.20 12.18
CA VAL A 404 -14.15 -9.34 10.71
C VAL A 404 -15.23 -10.29 10.18
N LEU A 405 -15.47 -11.39 10.87
CA LEU A 405 -16.50 -12.35 10.51
C LEU A 405 -17.92 -11.79 10.69
N LEU A 406 -18.14 -10.93 11.67
CA LEU A 406 -19.38 -10.16 11.81
C LEU A 406 -19.54 -9.14 10.67
N ALA A 407 -18.45 -8.44 10.32
CA ALA A 407 -18.43 -7.43 9.26
C ALA A 407 -18.64 -8.01 7.86
N MET A 408 -18.33 -9.30 7.65
CA MET A 408 -18.58 -10.01 6.38
C MET A 408 -20.04 -9.87 5.91
N PHE A 409 -21.00 -9.92 6.84
CA PHE A 409 -22.44 -9.81 6.52
C PHE A 409 -22.97 -8.38 6.65
N SER A 410 -22.11 -7.37 6.61
CA SER A 410 -22.52 -5.97 6.73
C SER A 410 -23.43 -5.53 5.58
N LYS A 411 -24.45 -4.72 5.88
CA LYS A 411 -25.38 -4.16 4.88
C LYS A 411 -24.73 -3.10 3.98
N THR A 412 -23.56 -2.57 4.35
CA THR A 412 -22.81 -1.60 3.52
C THR A 412 -21.93 -2.26 2.47
N GLY A 413 -21.84 -3.60 2.47
CA GLY A 413 -20.97 -4.38 1.60
C GLY A 413 -19.90 -5.15 2.39
N SER A 414 -19.35 -6.18 1.75
CA SER A 414 -18.38 -7.12 2.34
C SER A 414 -16.92 -6.84 1.93
N LEU A 415 -16.67 -5.82 1.10
CA LEU A 415 -15.35 -5.59 0.48
C LEU A 415 -14.25 -5.33 1.51
N GLU A 416 -14.50 -4.48 2.51
CA GLU A 416 -13.54 -4.18 3.57
C GLU A 416 -13.23 -5.40 4.44
N ALA A 417 -14.24 -6.25 4.69
CA ALA A 417 -14.07 -7.50 5.41
C ALA A 417 -13.26 -8.51 4.59
N ALA A 418 -13.53 -8.64 3.29
CA ALA A 418 -12.77 -9.49 2.38
C ALA A 418 -11.28 -9.09 2.31
N GLN A 419 -10.99 -7.79 2.27
CA GLN A 419 -9.61 -7.28 2.33
C GLN A 419 -8.95 -7.55 3.69
N ALA A 420 -9.69 -7.47 4.79
CA ALA A 420 -9.17 -7.83 6.10
C ALA A 420 -8.84 -9.33 6.17
N LEU A 421 -9.76 -10.19 5.74
CA LEU A 421 -9.58 -11.64 5.67
C LEU A 421 -8.39 -12.03 4.79
N GLN A 422 -8.23 -11.39 3.63
CA GLN A 422 -7.05 -11.58 2.78
C GLN A 422 -5.75 -11.36 3.55
N ASN A 423 -5.60 -10.20 4.20
CA ASN A 423 -4.39 -9.88 4.94
C ASN A 423 -4.18 -10.78 6.16
N LEU A 424 -5.25 -11.18 6.86
CA LEU A 424 -5.17 -12.12 7.99
C LEU A 424 -4.76 -13.53 7.54
N ALA A 425 -5.32 -14.01 6.42
CA ALA A 425 -4.99 -15.31 5.84
C ALA A 425 -3.57 -15.40 5.28
N LEU A 426 -2.93 -14.27 4.93
CA LEU A 426 -1.49 -14.23 4.62
C LEU A 426 -0.62 -14.52 5.86
N MET A 427 -1.13 -14.28 7.07
CA MET A 427 -0.39 -14.43 8.33
C MET A 427 -0.68 -15.75 9.02
N ARG A 428 -1.98 -16.08 9.21
CA ARG A 428 -2.44 -17.30 9.90
C ARG A 428 -3.66 -17.87 9.15
N PRO A 429 -3.44 -18.62 8.05
CA PRO A 429 -4.53 -19.20 7.27
C PRO A 429 -5.40 -20.17 8.10
N GLU A 430 -4.77 -20.93 9.01
CA GLU A 430 -5.41 -21.92 9.88
C GLU A 430 -6.52 -21.35 10.78
N LEU A 431 -6.43 -20.08 11.18
CA LEU A 431 -7.41 -19.42 12.05
C LEU A 431 -8.49 -18.67 11.26
N VAL A 432 -8.24 -18.39 9.98
CA VAL A 432 -9.05 -17.46 9.17
C VAL A 432 -9.89 -18.22 8.16
N ILE A 433 -9.31 -19.19 7.47
CA ILE A 433 -9.96 -19.89 6.38
C ILE A 433 -11.10 -20.80 6.88
N PRO A 434 -10.90 -21.68 7.89
CA PRO A 434 -11.98 -22.57 8.32
C PRO A 434 -13.27 -21.83 8.74
N PRO A 435 -13.23 -20.75 9.55
CA PRO A 435 -14.44 -20.00 9.89
C PRO A 435 -15.14 -19.30 8.71
N VAL A 436 -14.40 -18.99 7.64
CA VAL A 436 -14.97 -18.45 6.40
C VAL A 436 -15.65 -19.56 5.61
N LEU A 437 -15.00 -20.73 5.49
CA LEU A 437 -15.56 -21.90 4.81
C LEU A 437 -16.82 -22.43 5.51
N GLU A 438 -16.80 -22.51 6.85
CA GLU A 438 -17.93 -22.94 7.68
C GLU A 438 -19.18 -22.07 7.46
N ARG A 439 -19.01 -20.80 7.09
CA ARG A 439 -20.10 -19.90 6.71
C ARG A 439 -20.43 -19.92 5.23
N THR A 440 -19.45 -20.23 4.38
CA THR A 440 -19.62 -20.23 2.92
C THR A 440 -20.42 -21.45 2.45
N TYR A 441 -20.14 -22.65 2.96
CA TYR A 441 -20.85 -23.85 2.54
C TYR A 441 -22.37 -23.77 2.81
N PRO A 442 -22.84 -23.31 3.99
CA PRO A 442 -24.26 -23.07 4.22
C PRO A 442 -24.83 -21.98 3.30
N ALA A 443 -24.10 -20.88 3.08
CA ALA A 443 -24.56 -19.79 2.22
C ALA A 443 -24.67 -20.17 0.73
N LEU A 444 -23.93 -21.19 0.29
CA LEU A 444 -24.05 -21.79 -1.05
C LEU A 444 -25.28 -22.70 -1.19
N GLU A 445 -25.71 -23.31 -0.08
CA GLU A 445 -26.85 -24.24 -0.06
C GLU A 445 -28.19 -23.51 0.13
N THR A 446 -28.19 -22.41 0.89
CA THR A 446 -29.44 -21.70 1.23
C THR A 446 -29.98 -20.90 0.05
N LEU A 447 -31.28 -21.08 -0.23
CA LEU A 447 -32.02 -20.31 -1.24
C LEU A 447 -32.67 -19.04 -0.67
N THR A 448 -32.77 -18.93 0.65
CA THR A 448 -33.52 -17.87 1.34
C THR A 448 -32.71 -16.63 1.67
N GLU A 449 -31.38 -16.70 1.66
CA GLU A 449 -30.49 -15.63 2.15
C GLU A 449 -29.43 -15.21 1.09
N PRO A 450 -29.85 -14.65 -0.05
CA PRO A 450 -28.95 -14.36 -1.19
C PRO A 450 -27.82 -13.36 -0.87
N HIS A 451 -28.05 -12.47 0.10
CA HIS A 451 -27.04 -11.53 0.59
C HIS A 451 -25.84 -12.23 1.27
N GLN A 452 -26.04 -13.40 1.89
CA GLN A 452 -24.95 -14.14 2.51
C GLN A 452 -24.05 -14.80 1.46
N LEU A 453 -24.62 -15.26 0.36
CA LEU A 453 -23.86 -15.85 -0.74
C LEU A 453 -22.90 -14.83 -1.36
N THR A 454 -23.39 -13.64 -1.69
CA THR A 454 -22.55 -12.59 -2.29
C THR A 454 -21.45 -12.13 -1.31
N ALA A 455 -21.77 -12.04 -0.02
CA ALA A 455 -20.82 -11.70 1.03
C ALA A 455 -19.71 -12.75 1.19
N THR A 456 -20.07 -14.02 1.30
CA THR A 456 -19.13 -15.13 1.52
C THR A 456 -18.26 -15.38 0.30
N LEU A 457 -18.80 -15.38 -0.92
CA LEU A 457 -18.01 -15.52 -2.15
C LEU A 457 -16.96 -14.42 -2.30
N SER A 458 -17.32 -13.16 -2.02
CA SER A 458 -16.38 -12.04 -2.00
C SER A 458 -15.25 -12.25 -0.99
N CYS A 459 -15.58 -12.77 0.20
CA CYS A 459 -14.60 -13.08 1.24
C CYS A 459 -13.69 -14.25 0.84
N VAL A 460 -14.23 -15.30 0.20
CA VAL A 460 -13.44 -16.43 -0.29
C VAL A 460 -12.50 -16.01 -1.42
N ILE A 461 -12.92 -15.11 -2.32
CA ILE A 461 -12.03 -14.50 -3.33
C ILE A 461 -10.83 -13.83 -2.65
N GLY A 462 -11.05 -13.10 -1.55
CA GLY A 462 -9.99 -12.47 -0.77
C GLY A 462 -8.97 -13.47 -0.22
N VAL A 463 -9.41 -14.64 0.23
CA VAL A 463 -8.53 -15.68 0.80
C VAL A 463 -8.09 -16.76 -0.20
N ALA A 464 -8.52 -16.67 -1.47
CA ALA A 464 -8.29 -17.71 -2.48
C ALA A 464 -6.82 -18.10 -2.65
N ARG A 465 -5.90 -17.12 -2.66
CA ARG A 465 -4.46 -17.39 -2.76
C ARG A 465 -3.94 -18.22 -1.57
N SER A 466 -4.36 -17.88 -0.36
CA SER A 466 -3.96 -18.60 0.86
C SER A 466 -4.63 -19.97 0.95
N LEU A 467 -5.85 -20.11 0.42
CA LEU A 467 -6.57 -21.39 0.33
C LEU A 467 -5.88 -22.37 -0.63
N VAL A 468 -5.51 -21.90 -1.82
CA VAL A 468 -4.95 -22.73 -2.90
C VAL A 468 -3.47 -23.03 -2.73
N SER A 469 -2.69 -22.13 -2.11
CA SER A 469 -1.24 -22.35 -1.98
C SER A 469 -0.91 -23.59 -1.16
N GLY A 470 -1.83 -24.04 -0.29
CA GLY A 470 -1.48 -24.96 0.79
C GLY A 470 -0.39 -24.35 1.67
N GLY A 471 -0.12 -24.95 2.81
CA GLY A 471 0.99 -24.49 3.63
C GLY A 471 1.20 -25.38 4.82
N ARG A 472 2.32 -25.15 5.52
CA ARG A 472 2.65 -25.90 6.74
C ARG A 472 1.51 -25.89 7.77
N TRP A 473 0.78 -24.78 7.82
CA TRP A 473 -0.23 -24.48 8.83
C TRP A 473 -1.65 -24.91 8.42
N PHE A 474 -1.92 -25.04 7.11
CA PHE A 474 -3.24 -25.44 6.61
C PHE A 474 -3.10 -26.25 5.31
N PRO A 475 -2.68 -27.53 5.39
CA PRO A 475 -2.47 -28.37 4.20
C PRO A 475 -3.76 -28.73 3.47
N GLU A 476 -4.89 -28.85 4.18
CA GLU A 476 -6.20 -29.26 3.64
C GLU A 476 -6.91 -28.19 2.81
N GLY A 477 -6.41 -26.95 2.78
CA GLY A 477 -7.06 -25.84 2.09
C GLY A 477 -7.38 -26.09 0.61
N PRO A 478 -6.43 -26.58 -0.20
CA PRO A 478 -6.67 -26.84 -1.62
C PRO A 478 -7.79 -27.86 -1.89
N THR A 479 -8.02 -28.82 -0.99
CA THR A 479 -9.09 -29.82 -1.11
C THR A 479 -10.49 -29.20 -1.17
N HIS A 480 -10.68 -28.02 -0.58
CA HIS A 480 -11.95 -27.30 -0.63
C HIS A 480 -12.22 -26.59 -1.97
N MET A 481 -11.21 -26.42 -2.83
CA MET A 481 -11.33 -25.63 -4.04
C MET A 481 -12.41 -26.17 -4.99
N LEU A 482 -12.28 -27.42 -5.42
CA LEU A 482 -13.17 -28.03 -6.40
C LEU A 482 -14.61 -28.15 -5.87
N PRO A 483 -14.86 -28.62 -4.63
CA PRO A 483 -16.20 -28.61 -4.05
C PRO A 483 -16.86 -27.23 -4.03
N LEU A 484 -16.10 -26.17 -3.70
CA LEU A 484 -16.62 -24.80 -3.74
C LEU A 484 -16.92 -24.35 -5.17
N LEU A 485 -16.06 -24.69 -6.12
CA LEU A 485 -16.21 -24.33 -7.52
C LEU A 485 -17.46 -24.96 -8.14
N MET A 486 -17.69 -26.24 -7.88
CA MET A 486 -18.89 -26.97 -8.32
C MET A 486 -20.16 -26.40 -7.66
N ARG A 487 -20.14 -26.16 -6.35
CA ARG A 487 -21.29 -25.60 -5.62
C ARG A 487 -21.59 -24.14 -5.97
N ALA A 488 -20.62 -23.39 -6.49
CA ALA A 488 -20.82 -22.01 -6.92
C ALA A 488 -21.47 -21.89 -8.31
N LEU A 489 -21.49 -22.96 -9.12
CA LEU A 489 -22.07 -22.94 -10.48
C LEU A 489 -23.53 -22.45 -10.57
N PRO A 490 -24.45 -22.81 -9.64
CA PRO A 490 -25.81 -22.25 -9.59
C PRO A 490 -25.85 -20.74 -9.32
N GLY A 491 -24.71 -20.12 -8.96
CA GLY A 491 -24.53 -18.68 -8.87
C GLY A 491 -24.55 -17.96 -10.22
N VAL A 492 -24.34 -18.68 -11.33
CA VAL A 492 -24.50 -18.15 -12.69
C VAL A 492 -25.99 -18.08 -13.02
N ASP A 493 -26.62 -17.02 -12.49
CA ASP A 493 -28.05 -16.79 -12.57
C ASP A 493 -28.37 -15.57 -13.47
N PRO A 494 -29.22 -15.70 -14.51
CA PRO A 494 -29.65 -14.56 -15.30
C PRO A 494 -30.52 -13.55 -14.52
N ASN A 495 -31.13 -13.95 -13.40
CA ASN A 495 -32.08 -13.11 -12.67
C ASN A 495 -31.40 -12.21 -11.63
N ASP A 496 -30.22 -12.59 -11.13
CA ASP A 496 -29.47 -11.82 -10.14
C ASP A 496 -28.09 -11.43 -10.70
N PHE A 497 -28.00 -10.20 -11.21
CA PHE A 497 -26.76 -9.65 -11.75
C PHE A 497 -25.63 -9.62 -10.71
N SER A 498 -25.93 -9.32 -9.44
CA SER A 498 -24.92 -9.20 -8.39
C SER A 498 -24.32 -10.56 -8.03
N LYS A 499 -25.19 -11.57 -7.88
CA LYS A 499 -24.80 -12.98 -7.67
C LYS A 499 -24.00 -13.52 -8.85
N CYS A 500 -24.45 -13.24 -10.06
CA CYS A 500 -23.79 -13.68 -11.30
C CYS A 500 -22.38 -13.08 -11.42
N MET A 501 -22.24 -11.77 -11.18
CA MET A 501 -20.96 -11.07 -11.25
C MET A 501 -19.93 -11.62 -10.25
N ILE A 502 -20.32 -11.80 -8.99
CA ILE A 502 -19.39 -12.33 -7.97
C ILE A 502 -19.03 -13.79 -8.25
N THR A 503 -19.96 -14.58 -8.79
CA THR A 503 -19.69 -15.97 -9.18
C THR A 503 -18.69 -16.05 -10.33
N PHE A 504 -18.81 -15.18 -11.35
CA PHE A 504 -17.79 -15.11 -12.39
C PHE A 504 -16.43 -14.67 -11.87
N GLN A 505 -16.39 -13.67 -10.98
CA GLN A 505 -15.14 -13.25 -10.35
C GLN A 505 -14.53 -14.37 -9.52
N PHE A 506 -15.35 -15.14 -8.81
CA PHE A 506 -14.94 -16.31 -8.04
C PHE A 506 -14.30 -17.36 -8.95
N ILE A 507 -15.03 -17.82 -9.98
CA ILE A 507 -14.55 -18.84 -10.93
C ILE A 507 -13.25 -18.38 -11.62
N ALA A 508 -13.20 -17.14 -12.12
CA ALA A 508 -12.02 -16.58 -12.77
C ALA A 508 -10.81 -16.49 -11.82
N THR A 509 -11.03 -16.19 -10.54
CA THR A 509 -9.93 -16.14 -9.56
C THR A 509 -9.36 -17.53 -9.31
N PHE A 510 -10.20 -18.55 -9.12
CA PHE A 510 -9.73 -19.92 -8.88
C PHE A 510 -9.09 -20.56 -10.12
N SER A 511 -9.65 -20.34 -11.31
CA SER A 511 -9.09 -20.87 -12.56
C SER A 511 -7.76 -20.24 -12.97
N THR A 512 -7.45 -19.03 -12.50
CA THR A 512 -6.12 -18.41 -12.70
C THR A 512 -5.10 -18.84 -11.65
N LEU A 513 -5.52 -19.40 -10.53
CA LEU A 513 -4.65 -19.87 -9.45
C LEU A 513 -4.26 -21.34 -9.61
N VAL A 514 -5.10 -22.16 -10.25
CA VAL A 514 -4.85 -23.60 -10.44
C VAL A 514 -4.85 -23.98 -11.92
N PRO A 515 -3.86 -24.74 -12.39
CA PRO A 515 -3.91 -25.33 -13.72
C PRO A 515 -5.01 -26.41 -13.76
N LEU A 516 -6.03 -26.20 -14.59
CA LEU A 516 -7.12 -27.14 -14.81
C LEU A 516 -6.67 -28.25 -15.78
N VAL A 517 -5.87 -29.18 -15.27
CA VAL A 517 -5.36 -30.35 -15.99
C VAL A 517 -5.75 -31.60 -15.20
N ASP A 518 -6.27 -32.61 -15.88
CA ASP A 518 -6.56 -33.90 -15.22
C ASP A 518 -5.25 -34.65 -14.95
N CYS A 519 -4.96 -34.82 -13.66
CA CYS A 519 -3.79 -35.52 -13.13
C CYS A 519 -4.19 -36.80 -12.36
N SER A 520 -5.41 -37.30 -12.53
CA SER A 520 -5.93 -38.46 -11.79
C SER A 520 -5.18 -39.76 -12.08
N SER A 521 -4.61 -39.90 -13.28
CA SER A 521 -3.81 -41.05 -13.70
C SER A 521 -2.48 -41.20 -12.94
N VAL A 522 -1.96 -40.11 -12.35
CA VAL A 522 -0.66 -40.08 -11.66
C VAL A 522 -0.65 -40.92 -10.38
N LEU A 523 -1.83 -41.22 -9.82
CA LEU A 523 -2.03 -42.11 -8.67
C LEU A 523 -1.49 -43.53 -8.89
N GLN A 524 -1.40 -43.97 -10.15
CA GLN A 524 -0.90 -45.28 -10.53
C GLN A 524 0.61 -45.28 -10.81
N GLU A 525 1.19 -44.10 -11.06
CA GLU A 525 2.58 -43.94 -11.51
C GLU A 525 3.55 -43.50 -10.40
N ARG A 526 3.06 -42.81 -9.36
CA ARG A 526 3.91 -42.24 -8.29
C ARG A 526 3.43 -42.61 -6.89
N ASN A 527 4.38 -43.08 -6.07
CA ASN A 527 4.18 -43.40 -4.65
C ASN A 527 4.75 -42.31 -3.70
N ASP A 528 5.19 -41.16 -4.21
CA ASP A 528 5.82 -40.08 -3.45
C ASP A 528 4.85 -38.97 -2.98
N LEU A 529 3.54 -39.20 -3.13
CA LEU A 529 2.50 -38.22 -2.85
C LEU A 529 2.05 -38.26 -1.37
N THR A 530 1.79 -37.09 -0.80
CA THR A 530 1.12 -36.99 0.50
C THR A 530 -0.36 -37.41 0.38
N GLU A 531 -1.01 -37.80 1.48
CA GLU A 531 -2.43 -38.18 1.46
C GLU A 531 -3.32 -37.07 0.91
N VAL A 532 -3.03 -35.81 1.23
CA VAL A 532 -3.75 -34.64 0.72
C VAL A 532 -3.57 -34.48 -0.79
N GLU A 533 -2.35 -34.63 -1.30
CA GLU A 533 -2.09 -34.58 -2.74
C GLU A 533 -2.75 -35.73 -3.48
N ARG A 534 -2.83 -36.91 -2.87
CA ARG A 534 -3.51 -38.08 -3.43
C ARG A 534 -5.01 -37.81 -3.63
N GLU A 535 -5.67 -37.28 -2.61
CA GLU A 535 -7.08 -36.87 -2.71
C GLU A 535 -7.27 -35.75 -3.74
N LEU A 536 -6.37 -34.76 -3.77
CA LEU A 536 -6.43 -33.65 -4.72
C LEU A 536 -6.27 -34.11 -6.17
N CYS A 537 -5.32 -35.00 -6.45
CA CYS A 537 -5.12 -35.60 -7.77
C CYS A 537 -6.31 -36.46 -8.18
N SER A 538 -6.90 -37.22 -7.26
CA SER A 538 -8.12 -37.98 -7.56
C SER A 538 -9.28 -37.05 -7.94
N ALA A 539 -9.39 -35.89 -7.28
CA ALA A 539 -10.44 -34.93 -7.53
C ALA A 539 -10.32 -34.22 -8.89
N THR A 540 -9.14 -34.18 -9.53
CA THR A 540 -8.96 -33.49 -10.82
C THR A 540 -9.75 -34.11 -11.97
N ALA A 541 -10.17 -35.37 -11.85
CA ALA A 541 -11.03 -36.02 -12.84
C ALA A 541 -12.36 -35.27 -13.07
N GLU A 542 -12.85 -34.55 -12.05
CA GLU A 542 -14.11 -33.79 -12.13
C GLU A 542 -13.95 -32.42 -12.85
N PHE A 543 -12.74 -32.07 -13.31
CA PHE A 543 -12.55 -30.80 -14.04
C PHE A 543 -13.29 -30.77 -15.38
N GLU A 544 -13.42 -31.91 -16.07
CA GLU A 544 -14.23 -32.00 -17.29
C GLU A 544 -15.70 -31.70 -16.98
N ASP A 545 -16.25 -32.33 -15.94
CA ASP A 545 -17.62 -32.11 -15.48
C ASP A 545 -17.86 -30.65 -15.09
N PHE A 546 -16.90 -30.03 -14.40
CA PHE A 546 -16.97 -28.62 -14.04
C PHE A 546 -17.09 -27.73 -15.29
N VAL A 547 -16.22 -27.90 -16.28
CA VAL A 547 -16.20 -27.08 -17.49
C VAL A 547 -17.48 -27.29 -18.31
N LEU A 548 -17.95 -28.53 -18.43
CA LEU A 548 -19.19 -28.85 -19.13
C LEU A 548 -20.42 -28.23 -18.45
N GLN A 549 -20.55 -28.37 -17.12
CA GLN A 549 -21.66 -27.77 -16.38
C GLN A 549 -21.61 -26.24 -16.40
N PHE A 550 -20.41 -25.65 -16.32
CA PHE A 550 -20.24 -24.21 -16.47
C PHE A 550 -20.69 -23.71 -17.85
N MET A 551 -20.30 -24.42 -18.91
CA MET A 551 -20.69 -24.10 -20.29
C MET A 551 -22.18 -24.27 -20.53
N ASP A 552 -22.83 -25.30 -19.98
CA ASP A 552 -24.29 -25.49 -20.08
C ASP A 552 -25.05 -24.30 -19.47
N ARG A 553 -24.63 -23.86 -18.28
CA ARG A 553 -25.20 -22.67 -17.61
C ARG A 553 -25.01 -21.40 -18.43
N TRP A 554 -23.92 -21.29 -19.18
CA TRP A 554 -23.61 -20.15 -20.04
C TRP A 554 -24.39 -20.19 -21.37
N LEU A 555 -24.34 -21.30 -22.10
CA LEU A 555 -24.84 -21.43 -23.47
C LEU A 555 -26.35 -21.66 -23.51
N PHE A 556 -26.91 -22.55 -22.69
CA PHE A 556 -28.32 -22.93 -22.84
C PHE A 556 -29.30 -21.94 -22.23
N ARG A 557 -28.94 -21.17 -21.21
CA ARG A 557 -29.86 -20.18 -20.59
C ARG A 557 -29.73 -18.77 -21.16
N ARG A 558 -28.53 -18.27 -21.47
CA ARG A 558 -28.37 -16.90 -22.00
C ARG A 558 -28.64 -16.79 -23.49
N PHE A 559 -28.21 -17.76 -24.29
CA PHE A 559 -28.39 -17.70 -25.75
C PHE A 559 -29.86 -17.93 -26.13
N LEU A 560 -30.57 -18.84 -25.44
CA LEU A 560 -32.01 -19.02 -25.65
C LEU A 560 -32.83 -17.80 -25.26
N ILE A 561 -32.51 -17.12 -24.15
CA ILE A 561 -33.22 -15.89 -23.74
C ILE A 561 -32.97 -14.76 -24.75
N PHE A 562 -31.73 -14.62 -25.25
CA PHE A 562 -31.40 -13.63 -26.27
C PHE A 562 -32.08 -13.95 -27.61
N LEU A 563 -32.13 -15.22 -28.02
CA LEU A 563 -32.87 -15.68 -29.19
C LEU A 563 -34.38 -15.50 -29.01
N PHE A 564 -34.96 -15.81 -27.84
CA PHE A 564 -36.38 -15.60 -27.55
C PHE A 564 -36.74 -14.11 -27.56
N HIS A 565 -35.86 -13.22 -27.08
CA HIS A 565 -36.09 -11.77 -27.14
C HIS A 565 -36.00 -11.19 -28.54
N ILE A 566 -35.18 -11.79 -29.42
CA ILE A 566 -35.13 -11.45 -30.84
C ILE A 566 -36.39 -11.98 -31.54
N TYR A 567 -36.85 -13.19 -31.21
CA TYR A 567 -38.02 -13.82 -31.81
C TYR A 567 -39.33 -13.13 -31.40
N LEU A 568 -39.49 -12.74 -30.12
CA LEU A 568 -40.67 -12.01 -29.61
C LEU A 568 -40.72 -10.52 -29.98
N LYS A 569 -39.66 -9.97 -30.60
CA LYS A 569 -39.68 -8.62 -31.20
C LYS A 569 -40.00 -8.64 -32.70
N GLN A 570 -40.17 -9.82 -33.29
CA GLN A 570 -40.54 -10.01 -34.69
C GLN A 570 -42.01 -10.43 -34.89
N GLU A 571 -42.79 -10.56 -33.81
CA GLU A 571 -44.26 -10.52 -33.80
C GLU A 571 -44.72 -9.22 -33.12
#